data_AF-A0A937TCM6-F1
#
_entry.id   AF-A0A937TCM6-F1
#
_cell.length_a   1.000
_cell.length_b   1.000
_cell.length_c   1.000
_cell.angle_alpha   90.00
_cell.angle_beta   90.00
_cell.angle_gamma   90.00
#
_symmetry.space_group_name_H-M   'P 1'
#
loop_
_entity.id
_entity.type
_entity.pdbx_description
1 polymer ?
#
loop_
_entity_poly.entity_id
_entity_poly.type
_entity_poly.pdbx_seq_one_letter_code
_entity_poly.pdbx_strand_id
1 'polypeptide(L)'
;MADVSIWQDKKARAAFIAKGKDTFESVKDKLEGQEGVVAVEPESGDYFVGQTLGQADRAAFEKYPDQWVYFVRMDNPEAAIPLPTW
;
A
#
# COMPACT_ATOMS: atom_id res chain seq x y z
N MET A 1 12.57 -10.02 -6.83
CA MET A 1 12.23 -9.05 -7.88
C MET A 1 10.74 -9.03 -8.05
N ALA A 2 10.11 -7.93 -7.63
CA ALA A 2 8.69 -7.69 -7.80
C ALA A 2 8.26 -7.75 -9.27
N ASP A 3 7.04 -8.21 -9.52
CA ASP A 3 6.47 -8.31 -10.86
C ASP A 3 6.49 -6.96 -11.59
N VAL A 4 7.14 -6.88 -12.76
CA VAL A 4 7.28 -5.63 -13.51
C VAL A 4 6.02 -5.24 -14.28
N SER A 5 5.00 -6.10 -14.32
CA SER A 5 3.78 -5.90 -15.10
C SER A 5 2.97 -4.71 -14.57
N ILE A 6 3.03 -4.41 -13.26
CA ILE A 6 2.44 -3.20 -12.68
C ILE A 6 3.07 -1.92 -13.24
N TRP A 7 4.35 -1.92 -13.62
CA TRP A 7 5.00 -0.76 -14.24
C TRP A 7 4.68 -0.62 -15.73
N GLN A 8 4.57 -1.75 -16.44
CA GLN A 8 4.46 -1.78 -17.89
C GLN A 8 3.01 -1.71 -18.38
N ASP A 9 2.06 -2.28 -17.63
CA ASP A 9 0.66 -2.37 -18.00
C ASP A 9 -0.19 -1.38 -17.19
N LYS A 10 -0.71 -0.35 -17.88
CA LYS A 10 -1.57 0.67 -17.26
C LYS A 10 -2.85 0.09 -16.66
N LYS A 11 -3.40 -0.98 -17.25
CA LYS A 11 -4.62 -1.64 -16.79
C LYS A 11 -4.34 -2.47 -15.54
N ALA A 12 -3.23 -3.20 -15.52
CA ALA A 12 -2.77 -3.92 -14.33
C ALA A 12 -2.53 -2.95 -13.16
N ARG A 13 -1.85 -1.83 -13.42
CA ARG A 13 -1.64 -0.78 -12.41
C ARG A 13 -2.94 -0.18 -11.89
N ALA A 14 -3.88 0.15 -12.79
CA ALA A 14 -5.17 0.71 -12.39
C ALA A 14 -6.00 -0.29 -11.57
N ALA A 15 -6.01 -1.57 -11.95
CA ALA A 15 -6.67 -2.62 -11.18
C ALA A 15 -6.06 -2.79 -9.80
N PHE A 16 -4.72 -2.75 -9.69
CA PHE A 16 -4.02 -2.83 -8.42
C PHE A 16 -4.35 -1.62 -7.51
N ILE A 17 -4.32 -0.41 -8.05
CA ILE A 17 -4.69 0.82 -7.31
C ILE A 17 -6.15 0.74 -6.83
N ALA A 18 -7.07 0.30 -7.69
CA ALA A 18 -8.47 0.15 -7.32
C ALA A 18 -8.65 -0.84 -6.16
N LYS A 19 -7.94 -1.98 -6.21
CA LYS A 19 -7.97 -2.99 -5.14
C LYS A 19 -7.34 -2.48 -3.84
N GLY A 20 -6.18 -1.82 -3.92
CA GLY A 20 -5.52 -1.21 -2.77
C GLY A 20 -6.37 -0.13 -2.10
N LYS A 21 -7.08 0.67 -2.91
CA LYS A 21 -8.04 1.66 -2.41
C LYS A 21 -9.22 1.00 -1.69
N ASP A 22 -9.84 -0.02 -2.27
CA ASP A 22 -10.96 -0.76 -1.65
C ASP A 22 -10.57 -1.38 -0.30
N THR A 23 -9.38 -2.00 -0.24
CA THR A 23 -8.83 -2.53 1.02
C THR A 23 -8.55 -1.41 2.02
N PHE A 24 -7.97 -0.28 1.59
CA PHE A 24 -7.75 0.87 2.47
C PHE A 24 -9.06 1.43 3.04
N GLU A 25 -10.10 1.57 2.21
CA GLU A 25 -11.42 2.03 2.66
C GLU A 25 -12.01 1.09 3.72
N SER A 26 -11.79 -0.22 3.59
CA SER A 26 -12.23 -1.23 4.57
C SER A 26 -11.48 -1.18 5.90
N VAL A 27 -10.25 -0.65 5.93
CA VAL A 27 -9.45 -0.52 7.16
C VAL A 27 -9.41 0.90 7.71
N LYS A 28 -9.95 1.88 6.99
CA LYS A 28 -9.92 3.31 7.34
C LYS A 28 -10.49 3.58 8.72
N ASP A 29 -11.59 2.94 9.10
CA ASP A 29 -12.19 3.10 10.44
C ASP A 29 -11.24 2.65 11.57
N LYS A 30 -10.37 1.67 11.31
CA LYS A 30 -9.36 1.21 12.29
C LYS A 30 -8.16 2.14 12.40
N LEU A 31 -7.97 2.97 11.38
CA LEU A 31 -6.89 3.94 11.27
C LEU A 31 -7.32 5.33 11.72
N GLU A 32 -8.60 5.51 12.09
CA GLU A 32 -9.12 6.77 12.58
C GLU A 32 -8.37 7.22 13.84
N GLY A 33 -7.87 8.46 13.83
CA GLY A 33 -7.05 9.01 14.90
C GLY A 33 -5.56 8.65 14.84
N GLN A 34 -5.13 7.86 13.85
CA GLN A 34 -3.70 7.62 13.57
C GLN A 34 -3.19 8.60 12.52
N GLU A 35 -1.89 8.89 12.58
CA GLU A 35 -1.20 9.74 11.60
C GLU A 35 -0.08 8.94 10.92
N GLY A 36 0.21 9.27 9.66
CA GLY A 36 1.32 8.71 8.92
C GLY A 36 0.92 8.05 7.60
N VAL A 37 1.60 6.96 7.29
CA VAL A 37 1.51 6.22 6.03
C VAL A 37 1.07 4.80 6.30
N VAL A 38 0.18 4.30 5.46
CA VAL A 38 -0.26 2.91 5.44
C VAL A 38 0.29 2.24 4.20
N ALA A 39 0.95 1.10 4.36
CA ALA A 39 1.24 0.17 3.27
C ALA A 39 0.18 -0.93 3.30
N VAL A 40 -0.56 -1.09 2.21
CA VAL A 40 -1.63 -2.09 2.10
C VAL A 40 -1.21 -3.15 1.09
N GLU A 41 -1.25 -4.42 1.49
CA GLU A 41 -1.08 -5.56 0.58
C GLU A 41 -2.48 -5.99 0.08
N PRO A 42 -2.86 -5.66 -1.17
CA PRO A 42 -4.23 -5.78 -1.63
C PRO A 42 -4.70 -7.22 -1.88
N GLU A 43 -3.82 -8.22 -1.94
CA GLU A 43 -4.21 -9.62 -2.08
C GLU A 43 -4.62 -10.27 -0.77
N SER A 44 -3.85 -10.06 0.30
CA SER A 44 -4.13 -10.60 1.64
C SER A 44 -5.06 -9.71 2.45
N GLY A 45 -5.11 -8.41 2.15
CA GLY A 45 -5.82 -7.42 2.98
C GLY A 45 -5.03 -6.98 4.21
N ASP A 46 -3.77 -7.42 4.32
CA ASP A 46 -2.86 -6.98 5.36
C ASP A 46 -2.47 -5.51 5.17
N TYR A 47 -2.29 -4.80 6.28
CA TYR A 47 -1.89 -3.39 6.26
C TYR A 47 -0.89 -3.11 7.36
N PHE A 48 0.03 -2.18 7.07
CA PHE A 48 1.13 -1.81 7.94
C PHE A 48 1.15 -0.29 8.08
N VAL A 49 1.21 0.18 9.31
CA VAL A 49 1.19 1.61 9.62
C VAL A 49 2.58 2.05 10.06
N GLY A 50 3.05 3.17 9.55
CA GLY A 50 4.27 3.83 9.99
C GLY A 50 4.13 5.34 9.97
N GLN A 51 4.90 6.06 10.79
CA GLN A 51 4.89 7.52 10.76
C GLN A 51 5.47 8.07 9.45
N THR A 52 6.32 7.28 8.79
CA THR A 52 6.92 7.59 7.51
C THR A 52 6.72 6.43 6.53
N LEU A 53 6.85 6.74 5.24
CA LEU A 53 6.77 5.75 4.17
C LEU A 53 7.79 4.61 4.37
N GLY A 54 9.03 4.92 4.77
CA GLY A 54 10.05 3.89 5.06
C GLY A 54 9.74 3.02 6.28
N GLN A 55 9.00 3.52 7.27
CA GLN A 55 8.58 2.69 8.42
C GLN A 55 7.47 1.72 8.02
N ALA A 56 6.47 2.20 7.28
CA ALA A 56 5.39 1.36 6.75
C ALA A 56 5.93 0.32 5.78
N ASP A 57 6.87 0.72 4.91
CA ASP A 57 7.56 -0.15 3.98
C ASP A 57 8.37 -1.23 4.71
N ARG A 58 9.19 -0.87 5.70
CA ARG A 58 9.97 -1.86 6.46
C ARG A 58 9.07 -2.93 7.09
N ALA A 59 7.95 -2.54 7.68
CA ALA A 59 7.00 -3.48 8.27
C ALA A 59 6.34 -4.38 7.21
N ALA A 60 6.03 -3.82 6.03
CA ALA A 60 5.51 -4.59 4.90
C ALA A 60 6.57 -5.56 4.35
N PHE A 61 7.82 -5.11 4.19
CA PHE A 61 8.94 -5.90 3.67
C PHE A 61 9.26 -7.11 4.56
N GLU A 62 9.18 -6.97 5.88
CA GLU A 62 9.40 -8.08 6.83
C GLU A 62 8.45 -9.26 6.59
N LYS A 63 7.23 -9.00 6.10
CA LYS A 63 6.22 -10.04 5.82
C LYS A 63 6.09 -10.36 4.34
N TYR A 64 6.29 -9.38 3.47
CA TYR A 64 6.12 -9.43 2.03
C TYR A 64 7.32 -8.80 1.31
N PRO A 65 8.47 -9.48 1.27
CA PRO A 65 9.65 -8.98 0.58
C PRO A 65 9.46 -8.98 -0.94
N ASP A 66 9.96 -7.96 -1.63
CA ASP A 66 9.84 -7.81 -3.09
C ASP A 66 8.39 -7.82 -3.61
N GLN A 67 7.42 -7.41 -2.80
CA GLN A 67 6.00 -7.48 -3.15
C GLN A 67 5.41 -6.09 -3.35
N TRP A 68 4.49 -5.98 -4.30
CA TRP A 68 3.76 -4.74 -4.51
C TRP A 68 2.78 -4.45 -3.38
N VAL A 69 2.87 -3.25 -2.84
CA VAL A 69 1.95 -2.72 -1.85
C VAL A 69 1.43 -1.36 -2.29
N TYR A 70 0.26 -1.01 -1.79
CA TYR A 70 -0.40 0.27 -2.00
C TYR A 70 -0.11 1.19 -0.81
N PHE A 71 0.76 2.17 -1.03
CA PHE A 71 1.08 3.17 -0.02
C PHE A 71 0.07 4.31 -0.08
N VAL A 72 -0.47 4.69 1.07
CA VAL A 72 -1.42 5.80 1.19
C VAL A 72 -1.10 6.61 2.43
N ARG A 73 -1.06 7.93 2.27
CA ARG A 73 -0.95 8.86 3.39
C ARG A 73 -2.32 9.06 4.01
N MET A 74 -2.42 8.94 5.33
CA MET A 74 -3.69 9.17 6.03
C MET A 74 -4.15 10.62 5.92
N ASP A 75 -3.21 11.58 5.90
CA ASP A 75 -3.50 13.01 5.73
C ASP A 75 -3.82 13.40 4.29
N ASN A 76 -3.41 12.59 3.31
CA ASN A 76 -3.68 12.83 1.89
C ASN A 76 -3.88 11.50 1.14
N PRO A 77 -5.08 10.91 1.21
CA PRO A 77 -5.36 9.63 0.56
C PRO A 77 -5.26 9.66 -0.97
N GLU A 78 -5.35 10.84 -1.60
CA GLU A 78 -5.21 11.00 -3.06
C GLU A 78 -3.76 10.89 -3.54
N ALA A 79 -2.79 11.08 -2.64
CA ALA A 79 -1.36 10.93 -2.92
C ALA A 79 -0.89 9.47 -2.86
N ALA A 80 -1.79 8.51 -3.00
CA ALA A 80 -1.46 7.10 -2.91
C ALA A 80 -0.63 6.62 -4.11
N ILE A 81 0.32 5.74 -3.83
CA ILE A 81 1.26 5.20 -4.82
C ILE A 81 1.44 3.69 -4.63
N PRO A 82 1.35 2.90 -5.72
CA PRO A 82 1.82 1.52 -5.68
C PRO A 82 3.35 1.51 -5.80
N LEU A 83 4.03 0.81 -4.90
CA LEU A 83 5.46 0.53 -4.98
C LEU A 83 5.75 -0.89 -4.49
N PRO A 84 6.77 -1.58 -5.04
CA PRO A 84 7.27 -2.81 -4.43
C PRO A 84 7.95 -2.48 -3.10
N THR A 85 7.93 -3.40 -2.14
CA THR A 85 8.72 -3.27 -0.91
C THR A 85 10.23 -3.35 -1.19
N TRP A 86 11.06 -2.64 -0.41
CA TRP A 86 12.52 -2.56 -0.64
C TRP A 86 13.39 -2.67 0.62
#